data_AF-A0A0A7EF86-F1
#
_entry.id   AF-A0A0A7EF86-F1
#
_cell.length_a   1.000
_cell.length_b   1.000
_cell.length_c   1.000
_cell.angle_alpha   90.00
_cell.angle_beta   90.00
_cell.angle_gamma   90.00
#
_symmetry.space_group_name_H-M   'P 1'
#
loop_
_entity.id
_entity.type
_entity.pdbx_description
1 polymer ?
#
loop_
_entity_poly.entity_id
_entity_poly.type
_entity_poly.pdbx_seq_one_letter_code
_entity_poly.pdbx_strand_id
1 'polypeptide(L)'
;MVKTIILVEALMKTVNEQEMEYEIPNENLFKTLLCLPIGIGFGAFMMSAFNESGFNVGTFLLFVLTMYFTLSGIAYAAFYTNEKFDCTPH
;
A
#
# COMPACT_ATOMS: atom_id res chain seq x y z
N MET A 1 3.01 -23.16 -19.80
CA MET A 1 3.97 -23.46 -18.71
C MET A 1 5.25 -22.64 -18.84
N VAL A 2 5.98 -22.71 -19.97
CA VAL A 2 7.25 -21.98 -20.17
C VAL A 2 7.11 -20.44 -20.08
N LYS A 3 6.04 -19.85 -20.65
CA LYS A 3 5.78 -18.40 -20.57
C LYS A 3 5.58 -17.88 -19.14
N THR A 4 4.99 -18.69 -18.25
CA THR A 4 4.74 -18.33 -16.85
C THR A 4 6.03 -18.30 -16.05
N ILE A 5 6.95 -19.24 -16.31
CA ILE A 5 8.26 -19.32 -15.65
C ILE A 5 9.11 -18.10 -16.01
N ILE A 6 9.18 -17.74 -17.30
CA ILE A 6 9.94 -16.55 -17.74
C ILE A 6 9.34 -15.26 -17.17
N LEU A 7 8.01 -15.19 -17.01
CA LEU A 7 7.37 -14.04 -16.37
C LEU A 7 7.76 -13.93 -14.89
N VAL A 8 7.82 -15.05 -14.16
CA VAL A 8 8.19 -15.10 -12.74
C VAL A 8 9.67 -14.76 -12.55
N GLU A 9 10.55 -15.26 -13.41
CA GLU A 9 11.98 -14.94 -13.38
C GLU A 9 12.24 -13.47 -13.72
N ALA A 10 11.52 -12.92 -14.70
CA ALA A 10 11.57 -11.50 -15.02
C ALA A 10 11.06 -10.63 -13.85
N LEU A 11 9.98 -11.07 -13.18
CA LEU A 11 9.45 -10.39 -12.00
C LEU A 11 10.45 -10.44 -10.82
N MET A 12 11.06 -11.60 -10.56
CA MET A 12 12.09 -11.75 -9.53
C MET A 12 13.33 -10.90 -9.84
N LYS A 13 13.71 -10.79 -11.12
CA LYS A 13 14.82 -9.94 -11.53
C LYS A 13 14.52 -8.46 -11.32
N THR A 14 13.31 -8.00 -11.62
CA THR A 14 12.89 -6.62 -11.31
C THR A 14 12.80 -6.34 -9.82
N VAL A 15 12.47 -7.34 -9.00
CA VAL A 15 12.47 -7.20 -7.53
C VAL A 15 13.91 -7.10 -6.98
N ASN A 16 14.85 -7.88 -7.53
CA ASN A 16 16.24 -7.94 -7.07
C ASN A 16 17.08 -6.71 -7.46
N GLU A 17 16.72 -5.99 -8.53
CA GLU A 17 17.40 -4.74 -8.95
C GLU A 17 16.90 -3.50 -8.17
N GLN A 18 15.89 -3.63 -7.32
CA GLN A 18 15.35 -2.52 -6.50
C GLN A 18 16.03 -2.38 -5.13
N GLU A 19 17.08 -3.14 -4.82
CA GLU A 19 17.87 -2.94 -3.59
C GLU A 19 18.84 -1.75 -3.67
N MET A 20 18.46 -0.67 -4.37
CA MET A 20 19.00 0.63 -3.99
C MET A 20 18.33 0.99 -2.67
N GLU A 21 19.13 1.10 -1.62
CA GLU A 21 18.73 1.62 -0.31
C GLU A 21 18.21 3.05 -0.47
N TYR A 22 16.96 3.16 -0.91
CA TYR A 22 16.23 4.40 -1.04
C TYR A 22 15.65 4.70 0.34
N GLU A 23 16.51 5.22 1.21
CA GLU A 23 16.07 5.86 2.43
C GLU A 23 15.19 7.05 2.03
N ILE A 24 13.88 6.87 2.12
CA ILE A 24 12.94 7.99 2.07
C ILE A 24 13.16 8.77 3.36
N PRO A 25 13.75 9.98 3.32
CA PRO A 25 14.13 10.68 4.54
C PRO A 25 12.90 11.15 5.34
N ASN A 26 11.75 11.27 4.67
CA ASN A 26 10.50 11.67 5.32
C ASN A 26 9.67 10.44 5.72
N GLU A 27 9.54 10.23 7.03
CA GLU A 27 8.79 9.13 7.62
C GLU A 27 7.31 9.09 7.17
N ASN A 28 6.66 10.24 7.05
CA ASN A 28 5.27 10.33 6.61
C ASN A 28 5.10 9.95 5.13
N LEU A 29 6.06 10.30 4.27
CA LEU A 29 6.06 9.89 2.88
C LEU A 29 6.23 8.36 2.75
N PHE A 30 7.17 7.78 3.51
CA PHE A 30 7.36 6.33 3.55
C PHE A 30 6.09 5.61 4.04
N LYS A 31 5.50 6.08 5.14
CA LYS A 31 4.27 5.51 5.69
C LYS A 31 3.10 5.63 4.72
N THR A 32 2.98 6.74 3.99
CA THR A 32 1.99 6.88 2.92
C THR A 32 2.17 5.82 1.84
N LEU A 33 3.41 5.69 1.36
CA LEU A 33 3.76 4.79 0.26
C LEU A 33 3.60 3.32 0.66
N LEU A 34 3.75 2.99 1.94
CA LEU A 34 3.48 1.65 2.47
C LEU A 34 1.97 1.42 2.68
N CYS A 35 1.27 2.37 3.28
CA CYS A 35 -0.11 2.20 3.74
C CYS A 35 -1.13 2.18 2.59
N LEU A 36 -0.90 2.99 1.54
CA LEU A 36 -1.77 3.12 0.38
C LEU A 36 -1.88 1.83 -0.47
N PRO A 37 -0.77 1.18 -0.91
CA PRO A 37 -0.88 -0.08 -1.64
C PRO A 37 -1.43 -1.22 -0.79
N ILE A 38 -1.14 -1.24 0.52
CA ILE A 38 -1.73 -2.21 1.46
C ILE A 38 -3.26 -2.02 1.53
N GLY A 39 -3.72 -0.78 1.67
CA GLY A 39 -5.16 -0.45 1.66
C GLY A 39 -5.84 -0.86 0.35
N ILE A 40 -5.23 -0.58 -0.79
CA ILE A 40 -5.73 -1.02 -2.10
C ILE A 40 -5.78 -2.55 -2.20
N GLY A 41 -4.74 -3.25 -1.74
CA GLY A 41 -4.68 -4.71 -1.72
C GLY A 41 -5.82 -5.33 -0.90
N PHE A 42 -6.04 -4.83 0.32
CA PHE A 42 -7.16 -5.27 1.15
C PHE A 42 -8.52 -4.93 0.55
N GLY A 43 -8.67 -3.77 -0.08
CA GLY A 43 -9.91 -3.38 -0.75
C GLY A 43 -10.25 -4.29 -1.94
N ALA A 44 -9.26 -4.65 -2.75
CA ALA A 44 -9.44 -5.60 -3.84
C ALA A 44 -9.84 -6.99 -3.31
N PHE A 45 -9.14 -7.47 -2.28
CA PHE A 45 -9.45 -8.76 -1.65
C PHE A 45 -10.84 -8.78 -0.99
N MET A 46 -11.22 -7.69 -0.31
CA MET A 46 -12.56 -7.51 0.25
C MET A 46 -13.64 -7.60 -0.83
N MET A 47 -13.45 -6.95 -1.98
CA MET A 47 -14.42 -6.98 -3.08
C MET A 47 -14.60 -8.40 -3.64
N SER A 48 -13.50 -9.14 -3.79
CA SER A 48 -13.55 -10.56 -4.18
C SER A 48 -14.33 -11.39 -3.14
N ALA A 49 -14.02 -11.24 -1.85
CA ALA A 49 -14.71 -11.97 -0.78
C ALA A 49 -16.20 -11.62 -0.67
N PHE A 50 -16.55 -10.35 -0.88
CA PHE A 50 -17.93 -9.87 -0.88
C PHE A 50 -18.74 -10.42 -2.04
N ASN A 51 -18.15 -10.53 -3.24
CA ASN A 51 -18.83 -11.10 -4.40
C ASN A 51 -19.13 -12.60 -4.25
N GLU A 52 -18.28 -13.35 -3.55
CA GLU A 52 -18.48 -14.78 -3.31
C GLU A 52 -19.48 -15.07 -2.17
N SER A 53 -19.39 -14.31 -1.08
CA SER A 53 -20.04 -14.67 0.19
C SER A 53 -20.98 -13.60 0.75
N GLY A 54 -21.09 -12.45 0.10
CA GLY A 54 -21.88 -11.30 0.56
C GLY A 54 -21.34 -10.68 1.85
N PHE A 55 -22.22 -9.98 2.57
CA PHE A 55 -21.85 -9.35 3.84
C PHE A 55 -21.82 -10.37 4.97
N ASN A 56 -20.62 -10.60 5.51
CA ASN A 56 -20.37 -11.43 6.69
C ASN A 56 -19.25 -10.82 7.57
N VAL A 57 -18.98 -11.45 8.73
CA VAL A 57 -17.97 -10.97 9.69
C VAL A 57 -16.58 -10.84 9.05
N GLY A 58 -16.20 -11.76 8.16
CA GLY A 58 -14.92 -11.69 7.45
C GLY A 58 -14.83 -10.47 6.53
N THR A 59 -15.85 -10.23 5.70
CA THR A 59 -15.92 -9.04 4.85
C THR A 59 -16.00 -7.74 5.64
N PHE A 60 -16.65 -7.76 6.80
CA PHE A 60 -16.70 -6.60 7.69
C PHE A 60 -15.31 -6.27 8.27
N LEU A 61 -14.55 -7.28 8.73
CA LEU A 61 -13.17 -7.08 9.17
C LEU A 61 -12.28 -6.56 8.05
N LEU A 62 -12.42 -7.10 6.84
CA LEU A 62 -11.69 -6.62 5.66
C LEU A 62 -12.06 -5.18 5.31
N PHE A 63 -13.32 -4.79 5.45
CA PHE A 63 -13.78 -3.42 5.26
C PHE A 63 -13.14 -2.47 6.26
N VAL A 64 -13.16 -2.81 7.56
CA VAL A 64 -12.52 -2.00 8.62
C VAL A 64 -11.03 -1.86 8.37
N LEU A 65 -10.35 -2.95 7.97
CA LEU A 65 -8.93 -2.94 7.68
C LEU A 65 -8.59 -2.07 6.46
N THR A 66 -9.37 -2.20 5.38
CA THR A 66 -9.25 -1.38 4.17
C THR A 66 -9.41 0.10 4.51
N MET A 67 -10.43 0.44 5.29
CA MET A 67 -10.65 1.81 5.76
C MET A 67 -9.49 2.31 6.60
N TYR A 68 -9.02 1.54 7.58
CA TYR A 68 -7.91 1.92 8.44
C TYR A 68 -6.65 2.27 7.65
N PHE A 69 -6.23 1.39 6.72
CA PHE A 69 -5.04 1.62 5.90
C PHE A 69 -5.24 2.78 4.90
N THR A 70 -6.43 2.90 4.30
CA THR A 70 -6.70 4.00 3.37
C THR A 70 -6.67 5.35 4.08
N LEU A 71 -7.36 5.49 5.21
CA LEU A 71 -7.38 6.73 5.98
C LEU A 71 -6.00 7.06 6.55
N SER A 72 -5.27 6.07 7.05
CA SER A 72 -3.90 6.25 7.53
C SER A 72 -2.98 6.73 6.42
N GLY A 73 -3.04 6.13 5.22
CA GLY A 73 -2.27 6.57 4.06
C GLY A 73 -2.56 8.02 3.67
N ILE A 74 -3.84 8.43 3.66
CA ILE A 74 -4.23 9.81 3.38
C ILE A 74 -3.73 10.77 4.48
N ALA A 75 -3.82 10.37 5.74
CA ALA A 75 -3.34 11.20 6.86
C ALA A 75 -1.83 11.42 6.79
N TYR A 76 -1.04 10.37 6.55
CA TYR A 76 0.40 10.48 6.35
C TYR A 76 0.74 11.33 5.11
N ALA A 77 -0.06 11.25 4.05
CA ALA A 77 0.15 12.08 2.86
C ALA A 77 -0.03 13.57 3.20
N ALA A 78 -1.05 13.89 3.99
CA ALA A 78 -1.31 15.25 4.47
C ALA A 78 -0.19 15.76 5.38
N PHE A 79 0.31 14.94 6.30
CA PHE A 79 1.44 15.30 7.16
C PHE A 79 2.71 15.57 6.34
N TYR A 80 3.02 14.72 5.35
CA TYR A 80 4.14 14.97 4.44
C TYR A 80 3.99 16.31 3.71
N THR A 81 2.79 16.64 3.20
CA THR A 81 2.60 17.94 2.54
C THR A 81 2.75 19.10 3.49
N ASN A 82 2.25 18.98 4.72
CA ASN A 82 2.38 20.04 5.73
C ASN A 82 3.85 20.29 6.08
N GLU A 83 4.61 19.24 6.39
CA GLU A 83 6.05 19.36 6.69
C GLU A 83 6.86 19.92 5.52
N LYS A 84 6.50 19.56 4.28
CA LYS A 84 7.18 20.07 3.08
C LYS A 84 6.98 21.56 2.85
N PHE A 85 5.83 22.11 3.26
CA PHE A 85 5.48 23.51 3.08
C PHE A 85 5.59 24.32 4.39
N ASP A 86 6.01 23.70 5.49
CA ASP A 86 6.26 24.43 6.74
C ASP A 86 7.53 25.27 6.57
N CYS A 87 7.37 26.59 6.43
CA CYS A 87 8.48 27.53 6.25
C CYS A 87 9.24 27.82 7.55
N THR A 88 8.98 27.08 8.63
CA THR A 88 9.74 27.20 9.88
C THR A 88 11.07 26.45 9.76
N PRO A 89 12.22 27.12 9.90
CA PRO A 89 13.50 26.43 9.92
C PRO A 89 13.57 25.50 11.14
N HIS A 90 13.84 24.22 10.90
CA HIS A 90 14.24 23.26 11.92
C HIS A 90 15.71 23.48 12.31
#